data_AF-A0A558NS96-F1
#
_entry.id   AF-A0A558NS96-F1
#
_cell.length_a   1.000
_cell.length_b   1.000
_cell.length_c   1.000
_cell.angle_alpha   90.00
_cell.angle_beta   90.00
_cell.angle_gamma   90.00
#
_symmetry.space_group_name_H-M   'P 1'
#
loop_
_entity.id
_entity.type
_entity.pdbx_description
1 polymer ?
#
loop_
_entity_poly.entity_id
_entity_poly.type
_entity_poly.pdbx_seq_one_letter_code
_entity_poly.pdbx_strand_id
1 'polypeptide(L)'
;MPDEEDKPVIPYFETFDWATEIIRSEISDPSVIDEYSVYEYQHIDCLEFMPAAAAVLQGIPNQSEVLKAVRAKFLSSGWEGDGEIQIMWIPPFMGAGVEDTWGLAVWFVKQANNGTAFLASPVKLPFSRLLDQQW
;
A
#
# COMPACT_ATOMS: atom_id res chain seq x y z
N MET A 1 34.03 19.09 -23.79
CA MET A 1 32.98 18.14 -23.39
C MET A 1 32.39 18.73 -22.13
N PRO A 2 31.11 19.11 -22.09
CA PRO A 2 30.56 19.67 -20.87
C PRO A 2 30.46 18.56 -19.83
N ASP A 3 30.99 18.85 -18.66
CA ASP A 3 31.01 18.00 -17.47
C ASP A 3 29.58 17.59 -17.07
N GLU A 4 29.40 16.30 -16.74
CA GLU A 4 28.17 15.77 -16.12
C GLU A 4 28.04 16.27 -14.66
N GLU A 5 27.98 17.59 -14.45
CA GLU A 5 27.75 18.16 -13.13
C GLU A 5 26.27 18.13 -12.74
N ASP A 6 26.04 17.60 -11.53
CA ASP A 6 24.88 17.78 -10.68
C ASP A 6 23.51 17.36 -11.24
N LYS A 7 23.35 16.04 -11.47
CA LYS A 7 22.02 15.47 -11.22
C LYS A 7 21.81 15.43 -9.71
N PRO A 8 20.72 16.01 -9.17
CA PRO A 8 20.45 15.95 -7.74
C PRO A 8 20.41 14.48 -7.32
N VAL A 9 21.25 14.11 -6.36
CA VAL A 9 21.13 12.83 -5.66
C VAL A 9 19.82 12.92 -4.89
N ILE A 10 18.76 12.33 -5.45
CA ILE A 10 17.50 12.16 -4.74
C ILE A 10 17.79 11.11 -3.66
N PRO A 11 17.70 11.44 -2.36
CA PRO A 11 17.93 10.46 -1.30
C PRO A 11 16.94 9.31 -1.49
N TYR A 12 17.47 8.11 -1.71
CA TYR A 12 16.68 6.89 -1.65
C TYR A 12 16.33 6.69 -0.17
N PHE A 13 15.05 6.76 0.16
CA PHE A 13 14.56 6.43 1.50
C PHE A 13 14.65 4.92 1.68
N GLU A 14 15.87 4.38 1.86
CA GLU A 14 16.07 2.92 1.99
C GLU A 14 15.47 2.35 3.28
N THR A 15 15.20 3.19 4.30
CA THR A 15 14.56 2.75 5.53
C THR A 15 13.08 3.13 5.54
N PHE A 16 12.22 2.16 5.29
CA PHE A 16 10.76 2.29 5.38
C PHE A 16 10.24 2.11 6.81
N ASP A 17 11.01 2.55 7.82
CA ASP A 17 10.71 2.33 9.24
C ASP A 17 9.32 2.87 9.62
N TRP A 18 8.91 3.98 9.00
CA TRP A 18 7.58 4.54 9.17
C TRP A 18 6.47 3.55 8.78
N ALA A 19 6.64 2.84 7.66
CA ALA A 19 5.63 1.94 7.13
C ALA A 19 5.55 0.71 8.03
N THR A 20 6.70 0.11 8.34
CA THR A 20 6.82 -1.05 9.24
C THR A 20 6.21 -0.77 10.61
N GLU A 21 6.33 0.45 11.13
CA GLU A 21 5.69 0.84 12.39
C GLU A 21 4.16 0.87 12.27
N ILE A 22 3.63 1.45 11.18
CA ILE A 22 2.18 1.54 10.96
C ILE A 22 1.57 0.15 10.69
N ILE A 23 2.26 -0.74 9.98
CA ILE A 23 1.79 -2.10 9.67
C ILE A 23 2.20 -3.15 10.72
N ARG A 24 2.58 -2.71 11.92
CA ARG A 24 3.07 -3.60 12.98
C ARG A 24 2.03 -4.66 13.36
N SER A 25 0.74 -4.33 13.29
CA SER A 25 -0.36 -5.28 13.53
C SER A 25 -0.31 -6.46 12.58
N GLU A 26 -0.17 -6.21 11.28
CA GLU A 26 -0.09 -7.20 10.22
C GLU A 26 1.17 -8.05 10.34
N ILE A 27 2.29 -7.41 10.71
CA ILE A 27 3.54 -8.13 10.97
C ILE A 27 3.40 -9.05 12.19
N SER A 28 2.72 -8.59 13.24
CA SER A 28 2.57 -9.38 14.47
C SER A 28 1.58 -10.53 14.29
N ASP A 29 0.49 -10.28 13.56
CA ASP A 29 -0.56 -11.24 13.25
C ASP A 29 -1.10 -11.00 11.84
N PRO A 30 -0.63 -11.75 10.82
CA PRO A 30 -1.12 -11.60 9.45
C PRO A 30 -2.62 -11.87 9.27
N SER A 31 -3.28 -12.55 10.22
CA SER A 31 -4.71 -12.87 10.10
C SER A 31 -5.63 -11.66 10.21
N VAL A 32 -5.16 -10.55 10.79
CA VAL A 32 -5.93 -9.29 10.87
C VAL A 32 -6.30 -8.74 9.50
N ILE A 33 -5.53 -9.08 8.45
CA ILE A 33 -5.74 -8.65 7.06
C ILE A 33 -7.06 -9.20 6.50
N ASP A 34 -7.55 -10.33 7.04
CA ASP A 34 -8.83 -10.90 6.61
C ASP A 34 -10.00 -9.95 6.91
N GLU A 35 -9.89 -9.12 7.93
CA GLU A 35 -10.91 -8.13 8.34
C GLU A 35 -10.89 -6.84 7.50
N TYR A 36 -9.90 -6.68 6.61
CA TYR A 36 -9.69 -5.42 5.90
C TYR A 36 -10.82 -5.14 4.90
N SER A 37 -11.18 -3.87 4.75
CA SER A 37 -12.06 -3.43 3.68
C SER A 37 -11.26 -3.28 2.39
N VAL A 38 -11.75 -3.86 1.28
CA VAL A 38 -11.12 -3.76 -0.03
C VAL A 38 -11.93 -2.84 -0.94
N TYR A 39 -11.23 -1.95 -1.63
CA TYR A 39 -11.79 -0.99 -2.57
C TYR A 39 -11.16 -1.19 -3.94
N GLU A 40 -11.96 -1.01 -4.98
CA GLU A 40 -11.50 -0.92 -6.36
C GLU A 40 -11.54 0.54 -6.81
N TYR A 41 -10.54 0.96 -7.57
CA TYR A 41 -10.52 2.30 -8.14
C TYR A 41 -9.72 2.35 -9.44
N GLN A 42 -10.17 3.17 -10.38
CA GLN A 42 -9.45 3.45 -11.62
C GLN A 42 -8.71 4.79 -11.55
N HIS A 43 -7.67 4.98 -12.36
CA HIS A 43 -6.93 6.25 -12.51
C HIS A 43 -5.94 6.61 -11.39
N ILE A 44 -5.43 5.62 -10.64
CA ILE A 44 -4.25 5.82 -9.78
C ILE A 44 -3.01 5.49 -10.59
N ASP A 45 -2.36 6.51 -11.16
CA ASP A 45 -1.23 6.35 -12.10
C ASP A 45 0.14 6.71 -11.53
N CYS A 46 0.19 7.60 -10.53
CA CYS A 46 1.44 7.99 -9.87
C CYS A 46 1.81 7.01 -8.76
N LEU A 47 2.57 5.98 -9.12
CA LEU A 47 2.98 4.89 -8.22
C LEU A 47 4.34 5.14 -7.55
N GLU A 48 5.07 6.18 -7.97
CA GLU A 48 6.45 6.48 -7.56
C GLU A 48 6.58 6.81 -6.06
N PHE A 49 5.47 7.16 -5.42
CA PHE A 49 5.40 7.49 -3.99
C PHE A 49 4.98 6.32 -3.11
N MET A 50 4.81 5.13 -3.69
CA MET A 50 4.37 3.93 -2.97
C MET A 50 5.51 2.90 -2.99
N PRO A 51 6.19 2.64 -1.86
CA PRO A 51 7.23 1.64 -1.83
C PRO A 51 6.67 0.23 -2.06
N ALA A 52 7.46 -0.62 -2.71
CA ALA A 52 7.15 -2.04 -2.84
C ALA A 52 7.04 -2.67 -1.44
N ALA A 53 5.96 -3.42 -1.20
CA ALA A 53 5.74 -4.08 0.09
C ALA A 53 6.89 -5.04 0.46
N ALA A 54 7.48 -5.70 -0.53
CA ALA A 54 8.65 -6.55 -0.33
C ALA A 54 9.88 -5.79 0.18
N ALA A 55 10.05 -4.52 -0.23
CA ALA A 55 11.11 -3.67 0.27
C ALA A 55 10.81 -3.19 1.71
N VAL A 56 9.56 -2.83 2.00
CA VAL A 56 9.13 -2.44 3.36
C VAL A 56 9.33 -3.59 4.36
N LEU A 57 9.00 -4.82 3.96
CA LEU A 57 9.09 -6.01 4.81
C LEU A 57 10.50 -6.64 4.83
N GLN A 58 11.49 -6.05 4.17
CA GLN A 58 12.81 -6.63 4.07
C GLN A 58 13.42 -6.85 5.48
N GLY A 59 13.84 -8.09 5.74
CA GLY A 59 14.42 -8.47 7.03
C GLY A 59 13.40 -8.82 8.13
N ILE A 60 12.10 -8.66 7.87
CA ILE A 60 11.04 -9.14 8.75
C ILE A 60 10.94 -10.67 8.64
N PRO A 61 11.10 -11.43 9.75
CA PRO A 61 11.18 -12.90 9.69
C PRO A 61 9.98 -13.58 9.01
N ASN A 62 8.78 -13.03 9.20
CA ASN A 62 7.52 -13.56 8.67
C ASN A 62 6.96 -12.78 7.46
N GLN A 63 7.83 -12.07 6.72
CA GLN A 63 7.44 -11.30 5.53
C GLN A 63 6.62 -12.12 4.52
N SER A 64 6.94 -13.41 4.37
CA SER A 64 6.27 -14.30 3.42
C SER A 64 4.83 -14.60 3.84
N GLU A 65 4.57 -14.79 5.14
CA GLU A 65 3.22 -14.95 5.66
C GLU A 65 2.39 -13.69 5.48
N VAL A 66 2.96 -12.51 5.77
CA VAL A 66 2.29 -11.21 5.60
C VAL A 66 1.89 -11.00 4.14
N LEU A 67 2.85 -11.13 3.21
CA LEU A 67 2.58 -10.96 1.77
C LEU A 67 1.57 -11.99 1.25
N LYS A 68 1.60 -13.22 1.77
CA LYS A 68 0.63 -14.26 1.41
C LYS A 68 -0.79 -13.89 1.86
N ALA A 69 -0.95 -13.34 3.07
CA ALA A 69 -2.24 -12.88 3.57
C ALA A 69 -2.79 -11.71 2.74
N VAL A 70 -1.97 -10.69 2.45
CA VAL A 70 -2.36 -9.58 1.56
C VAL A 70 -2.76 -10.08 0.18
N ARG A 71 -1.96 -10.98 -0.41
CA ARG A 71 -2.26 -11.59 -1.72
C ARG A 71 -3.57 -12.36 -1.70
N ALA A 72 -3.81 -13.17 -0.66
CA ALA A 72 -5.06 -13.90 -0.50
C ALA A 72 -6.25 -12.95 -0.41
N LYS A 73 -6.12 -11.85 0.34
CA LYS A 73 -7.16 -10.83 0.48
C LYS A 73 -7.51 -10.18 -0.86
N PHE A 74 -6.52 -9.74 -1.62
CA PHE A 74 -6.75 -9.16 -2.95
C PHE A 74 -7.35 -10.18 -3.93
N LEU A 75 -6.83 -11.41 -3.99
CA LEU A 75 -7.38 -12.47 -4.85
C LEU A 75 -8.85 -12.75 -4.53
N SER A 76 -9.21 -12.78 -3.24
CA SER A 76 -10.61 -12.97 -2.81
C SER A 76 -11.53 -11.81 -3.16
N SER A 77 -10.95 -10.65 -3.53
CA SER A 77 -11.66 -9.41 -3.86
C SER A 77 -11.70 -9.12 -5.36
N GLY A 78 -11.24 -10.03 -6.22
CA GLY A 78 -11.32 -9.88 -7.67
C GLY A 78 -10.00 -9.56 -8.38
N TRP A 79 -8.90 -9.36 -7.64
CA TRP A 79 -7.59 -9.20 -8.25
C TRP A 79 -7.15 -10.46 -9.00
N GLU A 80 -6.58 -10.31 -10.20
CA GLU A 80 -6.15 -11.42 -11.05
C GLU A 80 -4.75 -11.97 -10.69
N GLY A 81 -4.05 -11.34 -9.75
CA GLY A 81 -2.74 -11.80 -9.28
C GLY A 81 -1.54 -11.23 -10.04
N ASP A 82 -1.70 -10.10 -10.75
CA ASP A 82 -0.66 -9.36 -11.47
C ASP A 82 -0.36 -7.96 -10.90
N GLY A 83 0.78 -7.36 -11.26
CA GLY A 83 1.22 -6.10 -10.68
C GLY A 83 2.00 -6.27 -9.37
N GLU A 84 2.52 -5.16 -8.86
CA GLU A 84 3.33 -5.12 -7.64
C GLU A 84 2.49 -4.68 -6.45
N ILE A 85 2.58 -5.42 -5.33
CA ILE A 85 1.97 -4.99 -4.08
C ILE A 85 2.87 -3.91 -3.46
N GLN A 86 2.29 -2.74 -3.22
CA GLN A 86 2.94 -1.56 -2.67
C GLN A 86 2.21 -1.10 -1.39
N ILE A 87 2.83 -0.17 -0.66
CA ILE A 87 2.22 0.50 0.49
C ILE A 87 1.86 1.93 0.09
N MET A 88 0.57 2.27 0.17
CA MET A 88 0.09 3.63 0.04
C MET A 88 -0.03 4.26 1.43
N TRP A 89 0.64 5.39 1.65
CA TRP A 89 0.43 6.17 2.87
C TRP A 89 -0.67 7.21 2.65
N ILE A 90 -1.62 7.25 3.59
CA ILE A 90 -2.68 8.26 3.64
C ILE A 90 -2.39 9.18 4.83
N PRO A 91 -2.09 10.46 4.57
CA PRO A 91 -1.87 11.45 5.63
C PRO A 91 -3.09 11.59 6.56
N PRO A 92 -2.86 11.89 7.85
CA PRO A 92 -3.95 11.94 8.84
C PRO A 92 -5.00 13.03 8.54
N PHE A 93 -4.60 14.15 7.93
CA PHE A 93 -5.53 15.23 7.56
C PHE A 93 -6.59 14.80 6.52
N MET A 94 -6.42 13.64 5.88
CA MET A 94 -7.41 13.07 4.96
C MET A 94 -8.55 12.34 5.70
N GLY A 95 -8.46 12.16 7.02
CA GLY A 95 -9.53 11.62 7.86
C GLY A 95 -9.79 10.13 7.72
N ALA A 96 -8.87 9.36 7.11
CA ALA A 96 -9.03 7.94 6.85
C ALA A 96 -8.66 7.01 8.02
N GLY A 97 -7.95 7.50 9.05
CA GLY A 97 -7.47 6.71 10.19
C GLY A 97 -8.24 6.99 11.49
N VAL A 98 -7.95 6.18 12.53
CA VAL A 98 -8.51 6.38 13.89
C VAL A 98 -7.79 7.50 14.64
N GLU A 99 -6.50 7.72 14.32
CA GLU A 99 -5.65 8.69 15.01
C GLU A 99 -5.18 9.82 14.08
N ASP A 100 -5.18 11.05 14.59
CA ASP A 100 -4.86 12.28 13.84
C ASP A 100 -3.35 12.53 13.67
N THR A 101 -2.47 11.64 14.14
CA THR A 101 -1.03 11.95 14.29
C THR A 101 -0.08 11.19 13.36
N TRP A 102 -0.42 9.97 12.91
CA TRP A 102 0.53 9.09 12.20
C TRP A 102 0.12 8.73 10.75
N GLY A 103 -1.12 9.04 10.38
CA GLY A 103 -1.69 8.62 9.11
C GLY A 103 -2.01 7.12 9.08
N LEU A 104 -2.19 6.59 7.89
CA LEU A 104 -2.64 5.22 7.66
C LEU A 104 -1.84 4.58 6.53
N ALA A 105 -1.38 3.35 6.72
CA ALA A 105 -0.85 2.53 5.64
C ALA A 105 -1.99 1.70 5.03
N VAL A 106 -2.07 1.72 3.70
CA VAL A 106 -3.03 0.96 2.91
C VAL A 106 -2.24 0.06 1.98
N TRP A 107 -2.56 -1.23 1.97
CA TRP A 107 -2.01 -2.15 1.00
C TRP A 107 -2.61 -1.82 -0.36
N PHE A 108 -1.75 -1.73 -1.37
CA PHE A 108 -2.12 -1.28 -2.71
C PHE A 108 -1.60 -2.25 -3.75
N VAL A 109 -2.37 -2.52 -4.79
CA VAL A 109 -1.87 -3.13 -6.03
C VAL A 109 -2.62 -2.57 -7.22
N LYS A 110 -1.92 -2.31 -8.31
CA LYS A 110 -2.53 -1.94 -9.59
C LYS A 110 -2.34 -3.08 -10.59
N GLN A 111 -3.44 -3.57 -11.15
CA GLN A 111 -3.40 -4.56 -12.21
C GLN A 111 -2.71 -4.00 -13.45
N ALA A 112 -1.84 -4.81 -14.06
CA ALA A 112 -1.12 -4.41 -15.26
C ALA A 112 -1.99 -4.47 -16.52
N ASN A 113 -2.97 -5.39 -16.54
CA ASN A 113 -3.77 -5.70 -17.73
C ASN A 113 -4.90 -4.68 -18.03
N ASN A 114 -5.51 -4.09 -17.01
CA ASN A 114 -6.71 -3.24 -17.14
C ASN A 114 -6.60 -1.92 -16.35
N GLY A 115 -5.55 -1.75 -15.55
CA GLY A 115 -5.29 -0.54 -14.77
C GLY A 115 -6.17 -0.36 -13.53
N THR A 116 -7.03 -1.33 -13.19
CA THR A 116 -7.80 -1.34 -11.94
C THR A 116 -6.85 -1.49 -10.75
N ALA A 117 -7.00 -0.62 -9.77
CA ALA A 117 -6.27 -0.70 -8.52
C ALA A 117 -7.14 -1.25 -7.40
N PHE A 118 -6.52 -2.03 -6.51
CA PHE A 118 -7.10 -2.56 -5.29
C PHE A 118 -6.42 -1.92 -4.09
N LEU A 119 -7.23 -1.51 -3.12
CA LEU A 119 -6.79 -0.91 -1.87
C LEU A 119 -7.36 -1.73 -0.72
N ALA A 120 -6.51 -2.33 0.11
CA ALA A 120 -6.95 -3.04 1.33
C ALA A 120 -6.57 -2.23 2.56
N SER A 121 -7.59 -1.83 3.33
CA SER A 121 -7.45 -0.92 4.48
C SER A 121 -8.00 -1.56 5.77
N PRO A 122 -7.32 -1.39 6.92
CA PRO A 122 -7.82 -1.85 8.23
C PRO A 122 -9.09 -1.11 8.69
N VAL A 123 -9.44 -0.01 8.03
CA VAL A 123 -10.54 0.87 8.40
C VAL A 123 -11.37 1.21 7.16
N LYS A 124 -12.57 1.75 7.39
CA LYS A 124 -13.39 2.24 6.28
C LYS A 124 -12.85 3.57 5.76
N LEU A 125 -12.49 3.62 4.48
CA LEU A 125 -11.99 4.83 3.85
C LEU A 125 -13.15 5.81 3.57
N PRO A 126 -13.08 7.08 4.00
CA PRO A 126 -14.20 8.02 3.96
C PRO A 126 -14.32 8.78 2.63
N PHE A 127 -13.68 8.30 1.56
CA PHE A 127 -13.58 9.04 0.30
C PHE A 127 -14.78 8.74 -0.59
N SER A 128 -15.71 9.69 -0.72
CA SER A 128 -16.93 9.50 -1.53
C SER A 128 -16.66 9.00 -2.94
N ARG A 129 -15.66 9.57 -3.63
CA ARG A 129 -15.29 9.14 -4.98
C ARG A 129 -14.84 7.68 -5.05
N LEU A 130 -14.16 7.19 -4.01
CA LEU A 130 -13.76 5.78 -3.92
C LEU A 130 -14.97 4.88 -3.71
N LEU A 131 -15.89 5.29 -2.84
CA LEU A 131 -17.12 4.55 -2.52
C LEU A 131 -18.11 4.52 -3.70
N ASP A 132 -18.18 5.59 -4.50
CA ASP A 132 -19.05 5.69 -5.67
C ASP A 132 -18.69 4.68 -6.78
N GLN A 133 -17.50 4.07 -6.75
CA GLN A 133 -17.04 3.06 -7.72
C GLN A 133 -17.25 1.61 -7.24
N GLN A 134 -17.78 1.41 -6.03
CA GLN A 134 -18.14 0.09 -5.52
C GLN A 134 -19.55 -0.26 -6.00
N TRP A 135 -19.65 -1.15 -7.00
CA TRP A 135 -20.91 -1.58 -7.64
C TRP A 135 -21.79 -2.42 -6.72
#